data_AF-R6A5K8-F1
#
_entry.id   AF-R6A5K8-F1
#
_cell.length_a   1.000
_cell.length_b   1.000
_cell.length_c   1.000
_cell.angle_alpha   90.00
_cell.angle_beta   90.00
_cell.angle_gamma   90.00
#
_symmetry.space_group_name_H-M   'P 1'
#
loop_
_entity.id
_entity.type
_entity.pdbx_description
1 polymer ?
#
loop_
_entity_poly.entity_id
_entity_poly.type
_entity_poly.pdbx_seq_one_letter_code
_entity_poly.pdbx_strand_id
1 'polypeptide(L)'
;MNKIELLAPAGTMEKMKMALLYGADAVYLAGKVFGLRAYGGNFTKEEMKEAVQYAHGMGKKVYVTVNIIPRNEDLEGLDDYLRYLEEIHVDAALISDLGVFSLAREVAPTLPIFPCPARWPQLFRSMYPRRRAQRTGGRSRSGRRWGQSAWCLPVKYP
;
A
#
# COMPACT_ATOMS: atom_id res chain seq x y z
N MET A 1 -19.29 -0.70 -14.76
CA MET A 1 -19.32 -0.36 -13.32
C MET A 1 -17.97 -0.75 -12.72
N ASN A 2 -17.23 0.19 -12.13
CA ASN A 2 -15.99 -0.13 -11.42
C ASN A 2 -16.36 -0.98 -10.21
N LYS A 3 -15.85 -2.21 -10.16
CA LYS A 3 -16.03 -3.10 -9.01
C LYS A 3 -15.30 -2.47 -7.83
N ILE A 4 -16.03 -2.12 -6.78
CA ILE A 4 -15.43 -1.61 -5.55
C ILE A 4 -14.79 -2.81 -4.87
N GLU A 5 -13.47 -2.76 -4.65
CA GLU A 5 -12.74 -3.79 -3.92
C GLU A 5 -12.63 -3.40 -2.45
N LEU A 6 -13.06 -4.28 -1.54
CA LEU A 6 -12.85 -4.09 -0.11
C LEU A 6 -11.43 -4.50 0.27
N LEU A 7 -10.58 -3.51 0.49
CA LEU A 7 -9.20 -3.69 0.93
C LEU A 7 -9.08 -3.57 2.45
N ALA A 8 -8.64 -4.64 3.11
CA ALA A 8 -8.47 -4.68 4.58
C ALA A 8 -7.00 -4.76 5.02
N PRO A 9 -6.60 -4.09 6.13
CA PRO A 9 -5.29 -4.27 6.73
C PRO A 9 -5.13 -5.66 7.34
N ALA A 10 -4.08 -6.36 6.94
CA ALA A 10 -3.64 -7.61 7.53
C ALA A 10 -2.32 -7.38 8.27
N GLY A 11 -2.41 -7.34 9.60
CA GLY A 11 -1.23 -7.19 10.45
C GLY A 11 -0.60 -8.53 10.85
N THR A 12 -1.40 -9.54 11.15
CA THR A 12 -0.91 -10.91 11.45
C THR A 12 -1.63 -11.92 10.57
N MET A 13 -1.08 -13.13 10.46
CA MET A 13 -1.69 -14.22 9.70
C MET A 13 -3.14 -14.50 10.15
N GLU A 14 -3.41 -14.46 11.46
CA GLU A 14 -4.77 -14.61 12.00
C GLU A 14 -5.70 -13.48 11.55
N LYS A 15 -5.25 -12.22 11.64
CA LYS A 15 -6.05 -11.06 11.20
C LYS A 15 -6.32 -11.10 9.71
N MET A 16 -5.37 -11.57 8.92
CA MET A 16 -5.54 -11.77 7.48
C MET A 16 -6.62 -12.80 7.20
N LYS A 17 -6.52 -13.99 7.80
CA LYS A 17 -7.50 -15.07 7.66
C LYS A 17 -8.90 -14.57 8.03
N MET A 18 -9.02 -13.86 9.15
CA MET A 18 -10.28 -13.23 9.56
C MET A 18 -10.78 -12.22 8.52
N ALA A 19 -9.96 -11.27 8.09
CA ALA A 19 -10.39 -10.26 7.11
C ALA A 19 -10.92 -10.88 5.81
N LEU A 20 -10.27 -11.94 5.32
CA LEU A 20 -10.70 -12.67 4.14
C LEU A 20 -12.03 -13.42 4.37
N LEU A 21 -12.20 -14.06 5.54
CA LEU A 21 -13.43 -14.74 5.93
C LEU A 21 -14.61 -13.78 6.11
N TYR A 22 -14.36 -12.57 6.62
CA TYR A 22 -15.38 -11.52 6.78
C TYR A 22 -15.76 -10.83 5.47
N GLY A 23 -15.19 -11.24 4.33
CA GLY A 23 -15.60 -10.80 3.01
C GLY A 23 -14.74 -9.69 2.40
N ALA A 24 -13.52 -9.45 2.89
CA ALA A 24 -12.57 -8.62 2.15
C ALA A 24 -12.28 -9.24 0.76
N ASP A 25 -12.19 -8.40 -0.26
CA ASP A 25 -11.79 -8.83 -1.62
C ASP A 25 -10.28 -8.89 -1.75
N ALA A 26 -9.59 -8.04 -0.99
CA ALA A 26 -8.15 -7.97 -0.94
C ALA A 26 -7.65 -7.62 0.46
N VAL A 27 -6.43 -8.02 0.76
CA VAL A 27 -5.74 -7.67 2.00
C VAL A 27 -4.42 -6.98 1.68
N TYR A 28 -4.02 -6.02 2.50
CA TYR A 28 -2.66 -5.47 2.43
C TYR A 28 -1.85 -5.83 3.67
N LEU A 29 -0.61 -6.23 3.45
CA LEU A 29 0.33 -6.64 4.50
C LEU A 29 1.68 -5.91 4.37
N ALA A 30 2.51 -6.04 5.38
CA ALA A 30 3.83 -5.42 5.44
C ALA A 30 4.88 -6.44 5.91
N GLY A 31 6.02 -6.45 5.24
CA GLY A 31 7.18 -7.22 5.67
C GLY A 31 7.91 -6.56 6.86
N LYS A 32 8.66 -7.36 7.62
CA LYS A 32 9.48 -6.90 8.77
C LYS A 32 10.45 -5.77 8.45
N VAL A 33 10.98 -5.75 7.22
CA VAL A 33 12.13 -4.90 6.86
C VAL A 33 11.70 -3.55 6.26
N PHE A 34 10.57 -3.49 5.53
CA PHE A 34 10.26 -2.36 4.65
C PHE A 34 8.92 -1.63 4.95
N GLY A 35 8.34 -1.83 6.15
CA GLY A 35 7.05 -1.25 6.54
C GLY A 35 7.13 -0.22 7.69
N LEU A 36 7.17 1.08 7.40
CA LEU A 36 7.28 2.13 8.44
C LEU A 36 6.03 2.35 9.31
N ARG A 37 4.87 1.77 8.96
CA ARG A 37 3.60 1.97 9.67
C ARG A 37 2.79 0.69 9.88
N ALA A 38 3.46 -0.45 9.91
CA ALA A 38 2.83 -1.72 10.23
C ALA A 38 2.42 -1.75 11.72
N TYR A 39 1.33 -1.05 12.04
CA TYR A 39 0.64 -1.20 13.32
C TYR A 39 0.02 -2.59 13.36
N GLY A 40 0.83 -3.57 13.75
CA GLY A 40 0.37 -4.80 14.37
C GLY A 40 0.70 -6.06 13.59
N GLY A 41 1.97 -6.45 13.61
CA GLY A 41 2.45 -7.74 13.13
C GLY A 41 3.18 -7.59 11.80
N ASN A 42 4.37 -8.16 11.73
CA ASN A 42 5.20 -8.12 10.54
C ASN A 42 5.38 -9.56 10.06
N PHE A 43 5.15 -9.80 8.77
CA PHE A 43 5.30 -11.13 8.18
C PHE A 43 6.78 -11.42 7.88
N THR A 44 7.24 -12.65 8.14
CA THR A 44 8.47 -13.18 7.55
C THR A 44 8.28 -13.49 6.08
N LYS A 45 9.38 -13.80 5.36
CA LYS A 45 9.29 -14.20 3.95
C LYS A 45 8.36 -15.42 3.81
N GLU A 46 8.57 -16.43 4.64
CA GLU A 46 7.82 -17.68 4.65
C GLU A 46 6.34 -17.44 4.94
N GLU A 47 6.01 -16.62 5.95
CA GLU A 47 4.63 -16.27 6.29
C GLU A 47 3.94 -15.49 5.16
N MET A 48 4.67 -14.61 4.43
CA MET A 48 4.11 -13.93 3.27
C MET A 48 3.78 -14.91 2.15
N LYS A 49 4.63 -15.91 1.91
CA LYS A 49 4.38 -16.93 0.89
C LYS A 49 3.14 -17.75 1.23
N GLU A 50 3.01 -18.20 2.48
CA GLU A 50 1.81 -18.89 2.96
C GLU A 50 0.57 -17.99 2.85
N ALA A 51 0.71 -16.71 3.21
CA ALA A 51 -0.38 -15.74 3.14
C ALA A 51 -0.92 -15.55 1.71
N VAL A 52 -0.02 -15.43 0.72
CA VAL A 52 -0.39 -15.30 -0.69
C VAL A 52 -1.08 -16.57 -1.18
N GLN A 53 -0.51 -17.74 -0.90
CA GLN A 53 -1.12 -19.02 -1.27
C GLN A 53 -2.52 -19.19 -0.67
N TYR A 54 -2.70 -18.81 0.60
CA TYR A 54 -3.98 -18.90 1.28
C TYR A 54 -5.03 -17.97 0.64
N ALA A 55 -4.67 -16.71 0.40
CA ALA A 55 -5.57 -15.74 -0.21
C ALA A 55 -5.94 -16.12 -1.66
N HIS A 56 -4.97 -16.55 -2.46
CA HIS A 56 -5.20 -17.01 -3.83
C HIS A 56 -6.05 -18.27 -3.88
N GLY A 57 -5.91 -19.19 -2.92
CA GLY A 57 -6.80 -20.34 -2.76
C GLY A 57 -8.26 -19.96 -2.53
N MET A 58 -8.53 -18.77 -2.01
CA MET A 58 -9.89 -18.21 -1.85
C MET A 58 -10.31 -17.29 -3.02
N GLY A 59 -9.47 -17.12 -4.05
CA GLY A 59 -9.69 -16.16 -5.14
C GLY A 59 -9.62 -14.70 -4.69
N LYS A 60 -8.86 -14.42 -3.63
CA LYS A 60 -8.68 -13.09 -3.02
C LYS A 60 -7.30 -12.54 -3.33
N LYS A 61 -7.17 -11.21 -3.36
CA LYS A 61 -5.91 -10.53 -3.74
C LYS A 61 -5.06 -10.15 -2.54
N VAL A 62 -3.75 -10.11 -2.73
CA VAL A 62 -2.79 -9.68 -1.72
C VAL A 62 -1.95 -8.53 -2.22
N TYR A 63 -1.91 -7.47 -1.42
CA TYR A 63 -1.10 -6.30 -1.67
C TYR A 63 -0.01 -6.17 -0.60
N VAL A 64 1.22 -5.82 -1.00
CA VAL A 64 2.33 -5.64 -0.05
C VAL A 64 2.73 -4.18 0.01
N THR A 65 2.81 -3.63 1.21
CA THR A 65 3.25 -2.25 1.43
C THR A 65 4.76 -2.16 1.55
N VAL A 66 5.39 -1.40 0.67
CA VAL A 66 6.82 -1.08 0.67
C VAL A 66 6.97 0.41 0.93
N ASN A 67 6.76 0.79 2.19
CA ASN A 67 6.77 2.18 2.61
C ASN A 67 8.01 2.41 3.47
N ILE A 68 9.14 2.60 2.81
CA ILE A 68 10.42 3.01 3.42
C ILE A 68 10.75 4.47 3.15
N ILE A 69 11.59 5.03 4.02
CA ILE A 69 12.33 6.26 3.77
C ILE A 69 13.72 5.76 3.39
N PRO A 70 14.10 5.81 2.11
CA PRO A 70 15.36 5.25 1.66
C PRO A 70 16.52 5.98 2.36
N ARG A 71 17.26 5.25 3.18
CA ARG A 71 18.64 5.59 3.55
C ARG A 71 19.55 4.72 2.67
N ASN A 72 20.76 5.18 2.36
CA ASN A 72 21.64 4.43 1.44
C ASN A 72 21.84 2.96 1.87
N GLU A 73 21.87 2.70 3.18
CA GLU A 73 22.00 1.35 3.75
C GLU A 73 20.74 0.47 3.57
N ASP A 74 19.55 1.08 3.50
CA ASP A 74 18.27 0.36 3.33
C ASP A 74 17.95 0.06 1.85
N LEU A 75 18.76 0.58 0.92
CA LEU A 75 18.65 0.26 -0.51
C LEU A 75 19.29 -1.09 -0.84
N GLU A 76 20.27 -1.52 -0.06
CA GLU A 76 20.90 -2.83 -0.22
C GLU A 76 19.92 -3.95 0.17
N GLY A 77 19.54 -4.79 -0.80
CA GLY A 77 18.60 -5.90 -0.61
C GLY A 77 17.12 -5.55 -0.84
N LEU A 78 16.81 -4.30 -1.20
CA LEU A 78 15.46 -3.89 -1.61
C LEU A 78 15.09 -4.50 -2.97
N ASP A 79 16.06 -4.57 -3.88
CA ASP A 79 15.95 -5.26 -5.16
C ASP A 79 15.60 -6.74 -4.97
N ASP A 80 16.33 -7.45 -4.11
CA ASP A 80 16.04 -8.85 -3.76
C ASP A 80 14.65 -9.00 -3.15
N TYR A 81 14.21 -8.05 -2.34
CA TYR A 81 12.87 -8.07 -1.75
C TYR A 81 11.77 -7.86 -2.80
N LEU A 82 12.00 -6.99 -3.78
CA LEU A 82 11.06 -6.75 -4.89
C LEU A 82 11.00 -7.96 -5.83
N ARG A 83 12.14 -8.59 -6.14
CA ARG A 83 12.19 -9.87 -6.86
C ARG A 83 11.43 -10.96 -6.12
N TYR A 84 11.63 -11.04 -4.80
CA TYR A 84 10.93 -11.99 -3.96
C TYR A 84 9.41 -11.81 -4.01
N LEU A 85 8.92 -10.57 -3.93
CA LEU A 85 7.50 -10.22 -4.07
C LEU A 85 6.91 -10.65 -5.41
N GLU A 86 7.67 -10.49 -6.49
CA GLU A 86 7.32 -10.98 -7.82
C GLU A 86 7.28 -12.51 -7.86
N GLU A 87 8.28 -13.19 -7.29
CA GLU A 87 8.37 -14.66 -7.24
C GLU A 87 7.20 -15.31 -6.49
N ILE A 88 6.77 -14.70 -5.38
CA ILE A 88 5.59 -15.20 -4.64
C ILE A 88 4.26 -14.78 -5.29
N HIS A 89 4.29 -14.11 -6.44
CA HIS A 89 3.11 -13.68 -7.21
C HIS A 89 2.16 -12.76 -6.43
N VAL A 90 2.71 -11.78 -5.69
CA VAL A 90 1.88 -10.74 -5.06
C VAL A 90 1.10 -9.96 -6.12
N ASP A 91 -0.18 -9.68 -5.87
CA ASP A 91 -1.03 -9.00 -6.84
C ASP A 91 -0.63 -7.54 -7.06
N ALA A 92 -0.13 -6.84 -6.03
CA ALA A 92 0.54 -5.56 -6.22
C ALA A 92 1.40 -5.09 -5.03
N ALA A 93 2.40 -4.27 -5.33
CA ALA A 93 3.17 -3.53 -4.34
C ALA A 93 2.67 -2.09 -4.18
N LEU A 94 2.43 -1.67 -2.93
CA LEU A 94 2.03 -0.32 -2.54
C LEU A 94 3.28 0.48 -2.13
N ILE A 95 3.76 1.33 -3.03
CA ILE A 95 5.02 2.06 -2.89
C ILE A 95 4.74 3.55 -2.66
N SER A 96 5.45 4.16 -1.70
CA SER A 96 5.31 5.60 -1.41
C SER A 96 6.39 6.48 -2.05
N ASP A 97 7.55 5.90 -2.38
CA ASP A 97 8.74 6.63 -2.80
C ASP A 97 8.98 6.47 -4.31
N LEU A 98 9.38 7.56 -4.99
CA LEU A 98 9.58 7.56 -6.44
C LEU A 98 10.86 6.81 -6.86
N GLY A 99 11.90 6.82 -6.03
CA GLY A 99 13.12 6.05 -6.27
C GLY A 99 12.83 4.55 -6.21
N VAL A 100 12.12 4.12 -5.16
CA VAL A 100 11.69 2.72 -5.01
C VAL A 100 10.72 2.31 -6.13
N PHE A 101 9.83 3.21 -6.55
CA PHE A 101 8.94 2.96 -7.68
C PHE A 101 9.71 2.70 -8.98
N SER A 102 10.73 3.50 -9.26
CA SER A 102 11.55 3.35 -10.47
C SER A 102 12.35 2.06 -10.42
N LEU A 103 12.99 1.77 -9.28
CA LEU A 103 13.73 0.53 -9.05
C LEU A 103 12.83 -0.71 -9.22
N ALA A 104 11.62 -0.68 -8.66
CA ALA A 104 10.69 -1.80 -8.78
C ALA A 104 10.30 -2.10 -10.22
N ARG A 105 10.16 -1.08 -11.08
CA ARG A 105 9.90 -1.30 -12.51
C ARG A 105 11.09 -1.89 -13.27
N GLU A 106 12.31 -1.62 -12.83
CA GLU A 106 13.52 -2.17 -13.43
C GLU A 106 13.78 -3.61 -12.98
N VAL A 107 13.57 -3.88 -11.69
CA VAL A 107 13.92 -5.14 -11.04
C VAL A 107 12.81 -6.20 -11.17
N ALA A 108 11.55 -5.78 -11.04
CA ALA A 108 10.36 -6.63 -11.02
C ALA A 108 9.29 -6.09 -12.00
N PRO A 109 9.52 -6.23 -13.32
CA PRO A 109 8.68 -5.60 -14.34
C PRO A 109 7.27 -6.17 -14.43
N THR A 110 7.03 -7.39 -13.93
CA THR A 110 5.70 -8.04 -13.97
C THR A 110 4.87 -7.74 -12.73
N LEU A 111 5.51 -7.30 -11.64
CA LEU A 111 4.83 -6.94 -10.39
C LEU A 111 4.03 -5.63 -10.59
N PRO A 112 2.69 -5.65 -10.41
CA PRO A 112 1.91 -4.42 -10.47
C PRO A 112 2.27 -3.49 -9.30
N ILE A 113 2.45 -2.21 -9.59
CA ILE A 113 2.85 -1.23 -8.57
C ILE A 113 1.77 -0.13 -8.48
N PHE A 114 1.35 0.15 -7.26
CA PHE A 114 0.42 1.23 -6.93
C PHE A 114 1.04 2.25 -5.96
N PRO A 115 0.63 3.52 -6.07
CA PRO A 115 1.00 4.52 -5.08
C PRO A 115 0.34 4.20 -3.72
N CYS A 116 1.12 4.28 -2.65
CA CYS A 116 0.61 4.06 -1.30
C CYS A 116 -0.37 5.18 -0.89
N PRO A 117 -1.63 4.85 -0.55
CA PRO A 117 -2.66 5.87 -0.26
C PRO A 117 -2.37 6.71 0.99
N ALA A 118 -1.59 6.18 1.94
CA ALA A 118 -1.33 6.86 3.23
C ALA A 118 -0.37 8.06 3.14
N ARG A 119 0.41 8.18 2.04
CA ARG A 119 1.47 9.19 1.88
C ARG A 119 1.26 10.11 0.68
N TRP A 120 0.44 9.72 -0.29
CA TRP A 120 0.15 10.53 -1.46
C TRP A 120 -0.40 11.94 -1.17
N PRO A 121 -1.28 12.17 -0.16
CA PRO A 121 -1.74 13.51 0.17
C PRO A 121 -0.62 14.46 0.63
N GLN A 122 0.49 13.92 1.16
CA GLN A 122 1.64 14.70 1.61
C GLN A 122 2.57 15.06 0.44
N LEU A 123 2.83 14.11 -0.46
CA LEU A 123 3.59 14.34 -1.69
C LEU A 123 2.90 15.33 -2.62
N PHE A 124 1.58 15.19 -2.83
CA PHE A 124 0.83 16.12 -3.67
C PHE A 124 0.80 17.54 -3.08
N ARG A 125 0.81 17.67 -1.75
CA ARG A 125 0.88 18.96 -1.06
C ARG A 125 2.26 19.62 -1.15
N SER A 126 3.30 18.82 -1.35
CA SER A 126 4.67 19.28 -1.61
C SER A 126 4.87 19.67 -3.08
N MET A 127 4.34 18.89 -4.03
CA MET A 127 4.44 19.18 -5.47
C MET A 127 3.50 20.32 -5.91
N TYR A 128 2.33 20.43 -5.29
CA TYR A 128 1.43 21.58 -5.42
C TYR A 128 1.35 22.29 -4.07
N PRO A 129 2.36 23.12 -3.72
CA PRO A 129 2.19 24.02 -2.60
C PRO A 129 0.98 24.87 -2.93
N ARG A 130 -0.08 24.75 -2.10
CA ARG A 130 -1.29 25.58 -2.24
C ARG A 130 -0.83 27.01 -2.52
N ARG A 131 -1.15 27.57 -3.70
CA ARG A 131 -1.17 29.02 -3.86
C ARG A 131 -1.98 29.51 -2.66
N ARG A 132 -1.35 30.27 -1.76
CA ARG A 132 -2.04 30.93 -0.65
C ARG A 132 -3.24 31.60 -1.28
N ALA A 133 -4.43 31.08 -1.00
CA ALA A 133 -5.65 31.78 -1.33
C ALA A 133 -5.50 33.15 -0.70
N GLN A 134 -5.41 34.18 -1.55
CA GLN A 134 -5.52 35.55 -1.11
C GLN A 134 -6.81 35.62 -0.30
N ARG A 135 -6.69 36.03 0.96
CA ARG A 135 -7.83 36.30 1.83
C ARG A 135 -8.61 37.45 1.19
N THR A 136 -9.61 37.13 0.39
CA THR A 136 -10.75 38.02 0.16
C THR A 136 -11.92 37.44 0.93
N GLY A 137 -12.49 38.29 1.80
CA GLY A 137 -13.41 37.92 2.86
C GLY A 137 -14.65 37.16 2.37
N GLY A 138 -15.10 36.23 3.23
CA GLY A 138 -16.34 35.50 3.04
C GLY A 138 -16.49 34.46 4.14
N ARG A 139 -17.17 34.83 5.23
CA ARG A 139 -17.63 33.89 6.26
C ARG A 139 -18.63 32.92 5.61
N SER A 140 -18.39 31.62 5.71
CA SER A 140 -19.47 30.65 5.95
C SER A 140 -18.91 29.34 6.53
N ARG A 141 -19.76 28.74 7.37
CA ARG A 141 -19.49 27.67 8.34
C ARG A 141 -19.46 26.30 7.68
N SER A 142 -18.49 25.46 8.05
CA SER A 142 -18.69 24.09 8.59
C SER A 142 -17.36 23.34 8.58
N GLY A 143 -16.67 23.34 9.72
CA GLY A 143 -15.51 22.48 9.94
C GLY A 143 -15.97 21.05 10.16
N ARG A 144 -15.92 20.21 9.11
CA ARG A 144 -15.87 18.76 9.29
C ARG A 144 -14.42 18.31 9.23
N ARG A 145 -13.92 17.94 10.41
CA ARG A 145 -12.66 17.26 10.65
C ARG A 145 -12.77 15.88 9.98
N TRP A 146 -12.14 15.69 8.83
CA TRP A 146 -12.10 14.38 8.18
C TRP A 146 -11.20 13.47 9.02
N GLY A 147 -11.86 12.60 9.80
CA GLY A 147 -11.23 11.50 10.52
C GLY A 147 -10.69 10.46 9.54
N GLN A 148 -9.59 9.84 9.93
CA GLN A 148 -8.97 8.72 9.25
C GLN A 148 -9.95 7.55 9.23
N SER A 149 -10.55 7.23 8.08
CA SER A 149 -11.39 6.05 7.94
C SER A 149 -11.36 5.59 6.49
N ALA A 150 -10.87 4.36 6.28
CA ALA A 150 -10.99 3.54 5.07
C ALA A 150 -10.89 4.25 3.71
N TRP A 151 -9.72 4.19 3.08
CA TRP A 151 -9.57 4.63 1.70
C TRP A 151 -9.95 3.49 0.75
N CYS A 152 -11.16 3.56 0.20
CA CYS A 152 -11.50 2.85 -1.04
C CYS A 152 -10.60 3.40 -2.16
N LEU A 153 -9.79 2.54 -2.78
CA LEU A 153 -8.97 2.90 -3.93
C LEU A 153 -9.84 2.83 -5.20
N PRO A 154 -10.17 3.95 -5.87
CA PRO A 154 -10.74 3.89 -7.21
C PRO A 154 -9.61 3.54 -8.18
N VAL A 155 -9.43 2.26 -8.47
CA VAL A 155 -8.49 1.80 -9.49
C VAL A 155 -9.09 2.12 -10.86
N LYS A 156 -8.50 3.07 -11.57
CA LYS A 156 -8.67 3.21 -13.02
C LYS A 156 -7.52 2.48 -13.69
N TYR A 157 -7.84 1.52 -14.56
CA TYR A 157 -6.94 1.12 -15.64
C TYR A 157 -7.62 1.38 -16.98
N PRO A 158 -6.84 1.73 -18.03
CA PRO A 158 -7.31 1.77 -19.41
C PRO A 158 -7.72 0.37 -19.91
#